data_AF-A0AAD8EU45-F1
#
_entry.id   AF-A0AAD8EU45-F1
#
_cell.length_a   1.000
_cell.length_b   1.000
_cell.length_c   1.000
_cell.angle_alpha   90.00
_cell.angle_beta   90.00
_cell.angle_gamma   90.00
#
_symmetry.space_group_name_H-M   'P 1'
#
loop_
_entity.id
_entity.type
_entity.pdbx_description
1 polymer ?
#
loop_
_entity_poly.entity_id
_entity_poly.type
_entity_poly.pdbx_seq_one_letter_code
_entity_poly.pdbx_strand_id
1 'polypeptide(L)'
;MLLFSGLKFSCYGSFKDINPIYICDGKPNCPQGDDELNCINPICPYGFICLDGTVTVNNTNIVLNMSSFSPNTTFLNISGIDVSRSGNIIDILILKRLLVFVASRCHINDKTQTNAKNSLVYHLDISYNDLSKFTYTDFILQLSNLRFLNVSYNDNLSLIPKLYFPRLEQLVSLDLSFTKITQISLNFNGKLRFINFSVTNLKTVVLSKSAVYEVIDLRKTRISDTIKETFFNNITVKGKVLADYKLCCPYFRGENLPAHQCEAGEETLSTCEDLIGDSLKRVLLWIVAICAVFGNIISLGYRILFERATLYLPYVLFVTCLGVSDLLMGIYLVIIASVDVLYRGVFIVHEHSWKQSTLCQIAGTLATLSSETSTFFILLITLERFLTIRFPFGEHKISNLGKYILLSFAWCLGIFLSIVPLMYPEMSLYASSETCLAFPLRKSSGIAWAYSVTVFLFLNSILFVVIAIGQFLIFLSISQHSDKFKNENQASARRADNITVALKLSVVVLSNFICWFPVCVMGIRTVVSDYEVTRQTYAWIIALVLPINSALNPVLYTLPRLSKSWTDFKGRKSSQFSRSQNP
;
A
#
# COMPACT_ATOMS: atom_id res chain seq x y z
N MET A 1 24.77 -5.01 10.08
CA MET A 1 26.12 -4.43 10.20
C MET A 1 26.12 -3.25 11.19
N LEU A 2 25.58 -3.44 12.41
CA LEU A 2 25.43 -2.39 13.43
C LEU A 2 25.39 -3.00 14.86
N LEU A 3 26.19 -4.04 15.14
CA LEU A 3 26.17 -4.73 16.45
C LEU A 3 27.52 -4.78 17.19
N PHE A 4 28.54 -4.03 16.74
CA PHE A 4 29.82 -3.94 17.45
C PHE A 4 30.25 -2.51 17.79
N SER A 5 29.34 -1.54 17.78
CA SER A 5 29.64 -0.15 18.15
C SER A 5 29.25 0.14 19.61
N GLY A 6 29.89 -0.53 20.58
CA GLY A 6 29.61 -0.19 21.99
C GLY A 6 30.47 -0.86 23.04
N LEU A 7 31.07 -2.01 22.77
CA LEU A 7 31.99 -2.64 23.72
C LEU A 7 33.41 -2.16 23.40
N LYS A 8 33.94 -1.31 24.28
CA LYS A 8 35.31 -0.82 24.27
C LYS A 8 35.98 -1.29 25.56
N PHE A 9 37.22 -1.75 25.47
CA PHE A 9 38.03 -2.10 26.62
C PHE A 9 38.89 -0.90 27.01
N SER A 10 38.71 -0.40 28.23
CA SER A 10 39.45 0.76 28.73
C SER A 10 40.75 0.31 29.40
N CYS A 11 41.87 0.84 28.92
CA CYS A 11 43.19 0.52 29.46
C CYS A 11 43.35 1.04 30.90
N TYR A 12 43.85 0.22 31.80
CA TYR A 12 44.09 0.54 33.19
C TYR A 12 45.07 1.72 33.34
N GLY A 13 44.70 2.71 34.15
CA GLY A 13 45.51 3.92 34.38
C GLY A 13 45.61 4.88 33.18
N SER A 14 44.76 4.73 32.16
CA SER A 14 44.77 5.55 30.94
C SER A 14 43.35 5.83 30.43
N PHE A 15 43.15 6.93 29.68
CA PHE A 15 41.87 7.26 29.03
C PHE A 15 41.71 6.62 27.64
N LYS A 16 42.61 5.71 27.26
CA LYS A 16 42.60 5.02 25.98
C LYS A 16 41.66 3.82 26.03
N ASP A 17 40.75 3.77 25.05
CA ASP A 17 39.87 2.65 24.79
C ASP A 17 40.30 1.90 23.53
N ILE A 18 40.33 0.57 23.58
CA ILE A 18 40.64 -0.30 22.44
C ILE A 18 39.45 -1.19 22.07
N ASN A 19 39.41 -1.61 20.81
CA ASN A 19 38.39 -2.55 20.33
C ASN A 19 38.69 -3.95 20.91
N PRO A 20 37.68 -4.71 21.40
CA PRO A 20 37.88 -6.02 22.00
C PRO A 20 38.65 -7.04 21.17
N ILE A 21 38.76 -6.85 19.84
CA ILE A 21 39.58 -7.70 18.96
C ILE A 21 41.09 -7.56 19.20
N TYR A 22 41.55 -6.53 19.92
CA TYR A 22 42.95 -6.19 20.16
C TYR A 22 43.40 -6.52 21.59
N ILE A 23 42.65 -7.35 22.32
CA ILE A 23 43.03 -7.82 23.67
C ILE A 23 43.61 -9.22 23.49
N CYS A 24 44.75 -9.51 24.13
CA CYS A 24 45.47 -10.78 23.99
C CYS A 24 45.87 -11.12 22.53
N ASP A 25 46.18 -10.10 21.72
CA ASP A 25 46.60 -10.27 20.32
C ASP A 25 48.13 -10.49 20.19
N GLY A 26 48.83 -10.54 21.33
CA GLY A 26 50.27 -10.69 21.43
C GLY A 26 51.02 -9.38 21.23
N LYS A 27 50.33 -8.24 21.13
CA LYS A 27 50.93 -6.90 21.06
C LYS A 27 50.28 -6.00 22.11
N PRO A 28 51.07 -5.36 23.00
CA PRO A 28 50.52 -4.40 23.94
C PRO A 28 50.00 -3.16 23.20
N ASN A 29 48.68 -3.06 23.07
CA ASN A 29 47.96 -1.92 22.52
C ASN A 29 47.54 -0.94 23.63
N CYS A 30 47.47 -1.38 24.89
CA CYS A 30 47.36 -0.50 26.05
C CYS A 30 48.75 -0.02 26.56
N PRO A 31 48.86 1.19 27.13
CA PRO A 31 50.15 1.76 27.54
C PRO A 31 50.88 0.97 28.62
N GLN A 32 50.15 0.21 29.45
CA GLN A 32 50.73 -0.65 30.48
C GLN A 32 50.77 -2.12 30.08
N GLY A 33 50.40 -2.46 28.83
CA GLY A 33 50.32 -3.84 28.34
C GLY A 33 49.29 -4.70 29.08
N ASP A 34 48.33 -4.05 29.72
CA ASP A 34 47.28 -4.64 30.53
C ASP A 34 46.22 -5.37 29.71
N ASP A 35 46.13 -5.06 28.43
CA ASP A 35 45.42 -5.83 27.41
C ASP A 35 46.08 -7.20 27.12
N GLU A 36 47.30 -7.44 27.61
CA GLU A 36 48.04 -8.70 27.46
C GLU A 36 48.25 -9.44 28.80
N LEU A 37 47.67 -8.93 29.90
CA LEU A 37 47.77 -9.57 31.22
C LEU A 37 46.69 -10.66 31.37
N ASN A 38 47.06 -11.81 31.97
CA ASN A 38 46.17 -12.96 32.18
C ASN A 38 45.61 -13.65 30.91
N CYS A 39 46.25 -13.46 29.75
CA CYS A 39 46.00 -14.24 28.55
C CYS A 39 46.49 -15.69 28.72
N ILE A 40 45.77 -16.49 29.51
CA ILE A 40 46.03 -17.92 29.67
C ILE A 40 45.58 -18.59 28.37
N ASN A 41 46.51 -19.21 27.63
CA ASN A 41 46.26 -20.02 26.42
C ASN A 41 44.94 -20.79 26.55
N PRO A 42 43.81 -20.28 26.01
CA PRO A 42 42.59 -21.05 26.00
C PRO A 42 42.83 -22.17 24.98
N ILE A 43 42.49 -23.40 25.33
CA ILE A 43 42.35 -24.45 24.33
C ILE A 43 41.26 -23.94 23.39
N CYS A 44 41.68 -23.40 22.24
CA CYS A 44 40.75 -22.89 21.25
C CYS A 44 40.52 -23.98 20.22
N PRO A 45 39.29 -24.50 20.11
CA PRO A 45 39.00 -25.55 19.16
C PRO A 45 39.30 -25.09 17.74
N TYR A 46 39.72 -26.02 16.89
CA TYR A 46 39.98 -25.73 15.48
C TYR A 46 38.77 -25.03 14.85
N GLY A 47 39.03 -23.87 14.25
CA GLY A 47 38.06 -23.03 13.55
C GLY A 47 37.14 -22.18 14.45
N PHE A 48 37.50 -22.03 15.72
CA PHE A 48 37.02 -20.97 16.61
C PHE A 48 38.13 -19.93 16.88
N ILE A 49 37.71 -18.74 17.28
CA ILE A 49 38.55 -17.65 17.79
C ILE A 49 38.20 -17.50 19.27
N CYS A 50 39.20 -17.55 20.14
CA CYS A 50 39.01 -17.51 21.59
C CYS A 50 39.85 -16.36 22.17
N LEU A 51 39.18 -15.38 22.80
CA LEU A 51 39.80 -14.20 23.40
C LEU A 51 39.14 -13.97 24.76
N ASP A 52 39.90 -14.14 25.84
CA ASP A 52 39.48 -13.85 27.22
C ASP A 52 38.03 -14.26 27.59
N GLY A 53 37.71 -15.54 27.47
CA GLY A 53 36.38 -16.08 27.77
C GLY A 53 35.30 -15.81 26.71
N THR A 54 35.64 -15.11 25.63
CA THR A 54 34.82 -14.96 24.42
C THR A 54 35.24 -15.99 23.38
N VAL A 55 34.27 -16.72 22.84
CA VAL A 55 34.50 -17.70 21.77
C VAL A 55 33.57 -17.40 20.60
N THR A 56 34.15 -17.24 19.40
CA THR A 56 33.41 -16.95 18.16
C THR A 56 33.87 -17.84 17.01
N VAL A 57 32.97 -18.14 16.08
CA VAL A 57 33.29 -18.96 14.89
C VAL A 57 34.26 -18.23 13.95
N ASN A 58 35.31 -18.91 13.50
CA ASN A 58 36.17 -18.48 12.38
C ASN A 58 35.74 -19.13 11.06
N ASN A 59 35.35 -20.41 11.11
CA ASN A 59 34.94 -21.20 9.95
C ASN A 59 33.66 -21.98 10.28
N THR A 60 32.67 -21.96 9.40
CA THR A 60 31.37 -22.61 9.63
C THR A 60 31.36 -24.09 9.24
N ASN A 61 32.35 -24.57 8.48
CA ASN A 61 32.46 -25.95 8.01
C ASN A 61 33.13 -26.88 9.04
N ILE A 62 32.61 -26.87 10.27
CA ILE A 62 33.20 -27.63 11.39
C ILE A 62 32.11 -28.47 12.04
N VAL A 63 32.46 -29.71 12.40
CA VAL A 63 31.63 -30.52 13.28
C VAL A 63 31.91 -30.11 14.72
N LEU A 64 30.89 -29.61 15.39
CA LEU A 64 31.00 -29.06 16.74
C LEU A 64 31.37 -30.19 17.73
N ASN A 65 32.57 -30.12 18.32
CA ASN A 65 33.04 -31.06 19.35
C ASN A 65 33.14 -30.35 20.69
N MET A 66 32.34 -30.79 21.66
CA MET A 66 32.09 -30.12 22.94
C MET A 66 33.22 -30.18 23.96
N SER A 67 34.12 -31.16 23.87
CA SER A 67 35.25 -31.35 24.80
C SER A 67 36.34 -30.27 24.71
N SER A 68 36.15 -29.29 23.84
CA SER A 68 37.20 -28.37 23.39
C SER A 68 37.06 -26.94 23.93
N PHE A 69 35.91 -26.58 24.54
CA PHE A 69 35.70 -25.22 25.07
C PHE A 69 36.15 -25.09 26.53
N SER A 70 36.80 -23.96 26.85
CA SER A 70 37.26 -23.65 28.20
C SER A 70 36.08 -23.48 29.18
N PRO A 71 36.17 -23.99 30.42
CA PRO A 71 35.14 -23.79 31.46
C PRO A 71 35.03 -22.32 31.90
N ASN A 72 35.99 -21.47 31.54
CA ASN A 72 35.97 -20.02 31.81
C ASN A 72 35.24 -19.21 30.73
N THR A 73 34.67 -19.86 29.71
CA THR A 73 33.93 -19.17 28.64
C THR A 73 32.68 -18.46 29.20
N THR A 74 32.58 -17.15 28.98
CA THR A 74 31.47 -16.28 29.39
C THR A 74 30.60 -15.85 28.21
N PHE A 75 31.18 -15.76 27.01
CA PHE A 75 30.47 -15.46 25.76
C PHE A 75 30.79 -16.52 24.73
N LEU A 76 29.75 -17.10 24.12
CA LEU A 76 29.90 -18.10 23.07
C LEU A 76 28.98 -17.78 21.90
N ASN A 77 29.57 -17.62 20.72
CA ASN A 77 28.86 -17.49 19.47
C ASN A 77 29.27 -18.62 18.51
N ILE A 78 28.31 -19.50 18.20
CA ILE A 78 28.47 -20.64 17.29
C ILE A 78 27.71 -20.45 15.98
N SER A 79 27.27 -19.22 15.68
CA SER A 79 26.37 -18.94 14.56
C SER A 79 26.90 -19.45 13.23
N GLY A 80 26.02 -20.08 12.45
CA GLY A 80 26.34 -20.68 11.15
C GLY A 80 26.90 -22.10 11.20
N ILE A 81 27.15 -22.68 12.38
CA ILE A 81 27.53 -24.09 12.50
C ILE A 81 26.28 -24.98 12.58
N ASP A 82 26.16 -25.95 11.67
CA ASP A 82 25.06 -26.93 11.65
C ASP A 82 25.19 -27.92 12.81
N VAL A 83 24.33 -27.77 13.82
CA VAL A 83 24.31 -28.63 15.01
C VAL A 83 23.42 -29.85 14.84
N SER A 84 22.62 -29.95 13.77
CA SER A 84 21.67 -31.04 13.55
C SER A 84 22.35 -32.41 13.48
N ARG A 85 23.61 -32.44 13.02
CA ARG A 85 24.46 -33.63 12.91
C ARG A 85 25.13 -34.04 14.21
N SER A 86 25.23 -33.13 15.18
CA SER A 86 25.96 -33.31 16.44
C SER A 86 25.10 -33.83 17.60
N GLY A 87 23.79 -33.97 17.39
CA GLY A 87 22.85 -34.70 18.27
C GLY A 87 22.52 -34.04 19.60
N ASN A 88 23.46 -33.35 20.26
CA ASN A 88 23.29 -32.82 21.60
C ASN A 88 23.99 -31.46 21.77
N ILE A 89 23.21 -30.37 21.73
CA ILE A 89 23.65 -29.05 22.24
C ILE A 89 23.72 -29.07 23.79
N ILE A 90 23.27 -30.16 24.42
CA ILE A 90 23.17 -30.40 25.87
C ILE A 90 24.34 -29.85 26.68
N ASP A 91 25.57 -29.96 26.21
CA ASP A 91 26.73 -29.63 27.04
C ASP A 91 27.19 -28.16 26.95
N ILE A 92 26.67 -27.36 26.01
CA ILE A 92 27.08 -25.95 25.84
C ILE A 92 26.57 -25.11 27.02
N LEU A 93 25.32 -25.34 27.44
CA LEU A 93 24.68 -24.59 28.51
C LEU A 93 25.14 -25.04 29.91
N ILE A 94 25.95 -26.10 30.00
CA ILE A 94 26.58 -26.61 31.23
C ILE A 94 27.85 -25.82 31.59
N LEU A 95 28.39 -25.02 30.68
CA LEU A 95 29.52 -24.13 30.96
C LEU A 95 29.16 -23.20 32.14
N LYS A 96 29.79 -23.46 33.30
CA LYS A 96 29.43 -22.85 34.59
C LYS A 96 29.52 -21.32 34.62
N ARG A 97 30.25 -20.71 33.68
CA ARG A 97 30.45 -19.26 33.59
C ARG A 97 29.80 -18.64 32.36
N LEU A 98 29.09 -19.41 31.54
CA LEU A 98 28.49 -18.90 30.30
C LEU A 98 27.33 -17.96 30.63
N LEU A 99 27.42 -16.73 30.11
CA LEU A 99 26.47 -15.66 30.33
C LEU A 99 25.69 -15.31 29.05
N VAL A 100 26.38 -15.32 27.91
CA VAL A 100 25.81 -14.99 26.60
C VAL A 100 26.04 -16.15 25.63
N PHE A 101 24.95 -16.64 25.04
CA PHE A 101 24.99 -17.71 24.05
C PHE A 101 24.26 -17.29 22.77
N VAL A 102 24.97 -17.31 21.65
CA VAL A 102 24.47 -16.95 20.32
C VAL A 102 24.64 -18.15 19.38
N ALA A 103 23.54 -18.70 18.90
CA ALA A 103 23.50 -19.83 17.99
C ALA A 103 22.50 -19.55 16.86
N SER A 104 22.79 -18.52 16.06
CA SER A 104 21.96 -18.15 14.92
C SER A 104 22.32 -18.98 13.69
N ARG A 105 21.33 -19.40 12.88
CA ARG A 105 21.57 -20.23 11.66
C ARG A 105 22.31 -21.54 11.96
N CYS A 106 21.91 -22.21 13.03
CA CYS A 106 22.54 -23.44 13.50
C CYS A 106 21.72 -24.70 13.19
N HIS A 107 20.56 -24.58 12.53
CA HIS A 107 19.60 -25.68 12.32
C HIS A 107 19.08 -26.33 13.62
N ILE A 108 18.93 -25.51 14.68
CA ILE A 108 18.32 -25.94 15.94
C ILE A 108 16.84 -26.20 15.70
N ASN A 109 16.32 -27.35 16.15
CA ASN A 109 14.91 -27.71 16.02
C ASN A 109 14.34 -28.18 17.37
N ASP A 110 13.03 -28.41 17.44
CA ASP A 110 12.35 -28.76 18.71
C ASP A 110 12.81 -30.09 19.33
N LYS A 111 13.51 -30.95 18.57
CA LYS A 111 14.03 -32.24 19.05
C LYS A 111 15.45 -32.14 19.60
N THR A 112 16.11 -30.99 19.43
CA THR A 112 17.46 -30.78 19.94
C THR A 112 17.42 -30.84 21.46
N GLN A 113 17.87 -31.97 22.01
CA GLN A 113 17.92 -32.15 23.46
C GLN A 113 18.98 -31.20 24.03
N THR A 114 18.64 -30.55 25.12
CA THR A 114 19.50 -29.60 25.84
C THR A 114 19.23 -29.68 27.34
N ASN A 115 20.26 -29.90 28.16
CA ASN A 115 20.17 -29.81 29.62
C ASN A 115 20.82 -28.50 30.03
N ALA A 116 20.01 -27.55 30.49
CA ALA A 116 20.47 -26.22 30.86
C ALA A 116 20.26 -25.94 32.35
N LYS A 117 20.08 -27.00 33.16
CA LYS A 117 19.89 -26.90 34.60
C LYS A 117 21.10 -26.22 35.24
N ASN A 118 20.85 -25.19 36.06
CA ASN A 118 21.86 -24.35 36.73
C ASN A 118 22.72 -23.49 35.79
N SER A 119 22.30 -23.27 34.54
CA SER A 119 22.99 -22.36 33.63
C SER A 119 22.91 -20.90 34.12
N LEU A 120 23.99 -20.15 33.95
CA LEU A 120 24.05 -18.71 34.24
C LEU A 120 23.68 -17.82 33.05
N VAL A 121 23.29 -18.43 31.91
CA VAL A 121 22.98 -17.71 30.69
C VAL A 121 21.84 -16.73 30.93
N TYR A 122 22.13 -15.45 30.71
CA TYR A 122 21.17 -14.36 30.79
C TYR A 122 20.78 -13.82 29.41
N HIS A 123 21.58 -14.07 28.37
CA HIS A 123 21.28 -13.70 26.99
C HIS A 123 21.39 -14.90 26.06
N LEU A 124 20.26 -15.25 25.42
CA LEU A 124 20.15 -16.33 24.46
C LEU A 124 19.66 -15.79 23.11
N ASP A 125 20.44 -16.00 22.06
CA ASP A 125 20.02 -15.76 20.68
C ASP A 125 20.04 -17.08 19.91
N ILE A 126 18.86 -17.52 19.49
CA ILE A 126 18.62 -18.70 18.65
C ILE A 126 17.77 -18.31 17.44
N SER A 127 18.02 -17.11 16.91
CA SER A 127 17.38 -16.61 15.70
C SER A 127 17.76 -17.42 14.44
N TYR A 128 16.97 -17.33 13.37
CA TYR A 128 17.22 -18.01 12.10
C TYR A 128 17.46 -19.53 12.25
N ASN A 129 16.67 -20.20 13.09
CA ASN A 129 16.73 -21.65 13.27
C ASN A 129 15.42 -22.31 12.77
N ASP A 130 15.30 -23.62 13.02
CA ASP A 130 14.21 -24.47 12.54
C ASP A 130 13.20 -24.80 13.67
N LEU A 131 13.02 -23.89 14.63
CA LEU A 131 12.05 -24.08 15.71
C LEU A 131 10.62 -23.99 15.17
N SER A 132 9.76 -24.91 15.59
CA SER A 132 8.35 -24.95 15.17
C SER A 132 7.36 -24.70 16.32
N LYS A 133 7.73 -25.08 17.55
CA LYS A 133 6.88 -24.92 18.73
C LYS A 133 7.68 -24.86 20.03
N PHE A 134 7.18 -24.08 20.98
CA PHE A 134 7.64 -24.14 22.36
C PHE A 134 6.87 -25.20 23.15
N THR A 135 7.52 -25.84 24.11
CA THR A 135 6.94 -26.90 24.95
C THR A 135 7.27 -26.69 26.42
N TYR A 136 6.50 -27.28 27.35
CA TYR A 136 6.80 -27.16 28.79
C TYR A 136 8.08 -27.89 29.23
N THR A 137 8.65 -28.70 28.35
CA THR A 137 9.90 -29.44 28.53
C THR A 137 11.08 -28.79 27.80
N ASP A 138 10.86 -27.63 27.19
CA ASP A 138 11.87 -26.88 26.47
C ASP A 138 13.00 -26.44 27.40
N PHE A 139 14.23 -26.45 26.91
CA PHE A 139 15.43 -26.12 27.68
C PHE A 139 15.49 -24.66 28.09
N ILE A 140 14.85 -23.78 27.31
CA ILE A 140 14.80 -22.35 27.62
C ILE A 140 14.16 -22.15 29.00
N LEU A 141 13.17 -22.96 29.38
CA LEU A 141 12.55 -22.92 30.70
C LEU A 141 13.48 -23.34 31.85
N GLN A 142 14.60 -24.01 31.55
CA GLN A 142 15.61 -24.37 32.54
C GLN A 142 16.60 -23.21 32.81
N LEU A 143 16.58 -22.15 31.98
CA LEU A 143 17.42 -20.96 32.12
C LEU A 143 16.79 -19.94 33.08
N SER A 144 16.96 -20.14 34.39
CA SER A 144 16.35 -19.30 35.43
C SER A 144 16.83 -17.84 35.43
N ASN A 145 18.03 -17.57 34.90
CA ASN A 145 18.63 -16.23 34.84
C ASN A 145 18.37 -15.50 33.51
N LEU A 146 17.60 -16.09 32.59
CA LEU A 146 17.40 -15.55 31.26
C LEU A 146 16.71 -14.18 31.29
N ARG A 147 17.38 -13.17 30.74
CA ARG A 147 16.89 -11.78 30.61
C ARG A 147 16.62 -11.39 29.17
N PHE A 148 17.39 -11.89 28.21
CA PHE A 148 17.25 -11.55 26.80
C PHE A 148 17.06 -12.83 26.00
N LEU A 149 15.97 -12.93 25.26
CA LEU A 149 15.67 -14.04 24.38
C LEU A 149 15.36 -13.53 22.98
N ASN A 150 16.19 -13.93 22.02
CA ASN A 150 15.95 -13.70 20.59
C ASN A 150 15.68 -15.04 19.89
N VAL A 151 14.47 -15.18 19.36
CA VAL A 151 14.01 -16.34 18.59
C VAL A 151 13.44 -15.90 17.23
N SER A 152 13.81 -14.71 16.78
CA SER A 152 13.37 -14.15 15.50
C SER A 152 13.76 -15.02 14.30
N TYR A 153 13.05 -14.86 13.18
CA TYR A 153 13.33 -15.60 11.94
C TYR A 153 13.28 -17.13 12.07
N ASN A 154 12.51 -17.65 13.03
CA ASN A 154 12.11 -19.05 13.06
C ASN A 154 10.78 -19.18 12.30
N ASP A 155 10.86 -19.36 10.98
CA ASP A 155 9.71 -19.24 10.06
C ASP A 155 8.61 -20.28 10.27
N ASN A 156 8.87 -21.35 11.03
CA ASN A 156 7.88 -22.38 11.36
C ASN A 156 7.34 -22.25 12.79
N LEU A 157 7.90 -21.36 13.61
CA LEU A 157 7.47 -21.15 14.98
C LEU A 157 6.05 -20.56 14.98
N SER A 158 5.10 -21.36 15.46
CA SER A 158 3.67 -21.01 15.38
C SER A 158 2.92 -21.16 16.70
N LEU A 159 3.41 -22.03 17.59
CA LEU A 159 2.75 -22.38 18.84
C LEU A 159 3.63 -22.05 20.05
N ILE A 160 3.08 -21.22 20.94
CA ILE A 160 3.66 -20.96 22.27
C ILE A 160 2.62 -21.28 23.34
N PRO A 161 2.93 -22.15 24.32
CA PRO A 161 2.03 -22.43 25.43
C PRO A 161 1.74 -21.18 26.27
N LYS A 162 0.49 -21.00 26.72
CA LYS A 162 0.06 -19.81 27.49
C LYS A 162 0.89 -19.55 28.75
N LEU A 163 1.35 -20.60 29.41
CA LEU A 163 2.13 -20.50 30.66
C LEU A 163 3.65 -20.60 30.45
N TYR A 164 4.12 -20.40 29.21
CA TYR A 164 5.54 -20.53 28.90
C TYR A 164 6.38 -19.38 29.48
N PHE A 165 6.13 -18.14 29.06
CA PHE A 165 6.88 -16.98 29.53
C PHE A 165 6.70 -16.59 31.01
N PRO A 166 5.56 -16.83 31.68
CA PRO A 166 5.47 -16.61 33.12
C PRO A 166 6.54 -17.38 33.93
N ARG A 167 7.00 -18.53 33.42
CA ARG A 167 8.06 -19.33 34.07
C ARG A 167 9.46 -18.73 33.92
N LEU A 168 9.66 -17.83 32.96
CA LEU A 168 10.93 -17.12 32.75
C LEU A 168 10.93 -15.84 33.57
N GLU A 169 11.07 -15.94 34.90
CA GLU A 169 10.83 -14.83 35.85
C GLU A 169 11.75 -13.61 35.72
N GLN A 170 12.89 -13.75 35.05
CA GLN A 170 13.89 -12.68 34.88
C GLN A 170 13.88 -12.06 33.48
N LEU A 171 13.02 -12.52 32.57
CA LEU A 171 12.99 -12.07 31.18
C LEU A 171 12.67 -10.57 31.09
N VAL A 172 13.55 -9.81 30.43
CA VAL A 172 13.49 -8.35 30.21
C VAL A 172 13.24 -8.02 28.74
N SER A 173 13.79 -8.79 27.81
CA SER A 173 13.68 -8.57 26.36
C SER A 173 13.29 -9.85 25.64
N LEU A 174 12.34 -9.73 24.71
CA LEU A 174 11.85 -10.83 23.89
C LEU A 174 11.71 -10.39 22.43
N ASP A 175 12.41 -11.07 21.52
CA ASP A 175 12.26 -10.89 20.08
C ASP A 175 11.66 -12.16 19.43
N LEU A 176 10.46 -12.01 18.87
CA LEU A 176 9.69 -13.02 18.16
C LEU A 176 9.38 -12.56 16.72
N SER A 177 10.09 -11.56 16.21
CA SER A 177 9.88 -11.02 14.87
C SER A 177 10.12 -12.07 13.78
N PHE A 178 9.43 -11.94 12.64
CA PHE A 178 9.54 -12.89 11.52
C PHE A 178 9.26 -14.35 11.93
N THR A 179 8.17 -14.56 12.66
CA THR A 179 7.67 -15.90 13.03
C THR A 179 6.22 -16.07 12.58
N LYS A 180 5.71 -17.31 12.54
CA LYS A 180 4.31 -17.63 12.20
C LYS A 180 3.39 -17.70 13.43
N ILE A 181 3.77 -17.05 14.52
CA ILE A 181 2.97 -17.05 15.75
C ILE A 181 1.67 -16.31 15.49
N THR A 182 0.56 -16.93 15.90
CA THR A 182 -0.79 -16.38 15.73
C THR A 182 -1.45 -15.98 17.04
N GLN A 183 -1.01 -16.54 18.16
CA GLN A 183 -1.61 -16.28 19.46
C GLN A 183 -0.52 -16.09 20.50
N ILE A 184 -0.64 -15.00 21.25
CA ILE A 184 0.28 -14.64 22.29
C ILE A 184 -0.55 -14.22 23.51
N SER A 185 -0.50 -15.03 24.56
CA SER A 185 -1.15 -14.76 25.85
C SER A 185 -0.07 -14.64 26.89
N LEU A 186 0.29 -13.41 27.25
CA LEU A 186 1.46 -13.13 28.05
C LEU A 186 1.04 -12.59 29.41
N ASN A 187 0.85 -13.50 30.36
CA ASN A 187 1.04 -13.14 31.76
C ASN A 187 2.55 -13.13 32.03
N PHE A 188 3.28 -12.20 31.43
CA PHE A 188 4.72 -12.07 31.70
C PHE A 188 4.96 -11.85 33.18
N ASN A 189 6.17 -12.22 33.62
CA ASN A 189 6.76 -11.62 34.81
C ASN A 189 6.61 -10.07 34.69
N GLY A 190 6.45 -9.34 35.78
CA GLY A 190 6.30 -7.88 35.71
C GLY A 190 7.56 -7.11 35.23
N LYS A 191 8.62 -7.81 34.78
CA LYS A 191 9.94 -7.25 34.44
C LYS A 191 10.20 -7.08 32.95
N LEU A 192 9.37 -7.66 32.08
CA LEU A 192 9.58 -7.54 30.63
C LEU A 192 9.36 -6.10 30.17
N ARG A 193 10.36 -5.55 29.45
CA ARG A 193 10.38 -4.15 29.01
C ARG A 193 10.43 -4.00 27.49
N PHE A 194 11.11 -4.90 26.79
CA PHE A 194 11.32 -4.83 25.34
C PHE A 194 10.65 -6.02 24.66
N ILE A 195 9.77 -5.74 23.70
CA ILE A 195 9.10 -6.77 22.92
C ILE A 195 9.15 -6.42 21.44
N ASN A 196 9.54 -7.38 20.63
CA ASN A 196 9.49 -7.28 19.18
C ASN A 196 8.61 -8.40 18.58
N PHE A 197 7.53 -7.99 17.93
CA PHE A 197 6.61 -8.83 17.18
C PHE A 197 6.51 -8.42 15.71
N SER A 198 7.45 -7.61 15.21
CA SER A 198 7.41 -7.12 13.84
C SER A 198 7.32 -8.26 12.83
N VAL A 199 6.55 -8.05 11.76
CA VAL A 199 6.39 -9.03 10.66
C VAL A 199 5.85 -10.40 11.14
N THR A 200 4.88 -10.39 12.06
CA THR A 200 4.15 -11.59 12.50
C THR A 200 2.67 -11.52 12.09
N ASN A 201 1.92 -12.62 12.23
CA ASN A 201 0.48 -12.69 11.91
C ASN A 201 -0.36 -12.94 13.17
N LEU A 202 -0.25 -12.03 14.12
CA LEU A 202 -0.89 -12.15 15.43
C LEU A 202 -2.41 -11.92 15.31
N LYS A 203 -3.17 -12.98 15.56
CA LYS A 203 -4.61 -12.92 15.75
C LYS A 203 -4.91 -12.37 17.13
N THR A 204 -4.41 -13.01 18.19
CA THR A 204 -4.66 -12.56 19.58
C THR A 204 -3.37 -12.14 20.26
N VAL A 205 -3.40 -10.97 20.90
CA VAL A 205 -2.33 -10.49 21.77
C VAL A 205 -2.94 -10.07 23.10
N VAL A 206 -2.44 -10.67 24.19
CA VAL A 206 -2.76 -10.25 25.56
C VAL A 206 -1.44 -9.95 26.24
N LEU A 207 -1.21 -8.69 26.58
CA LEU A 207 -0.05 -8.21 27.32
C LEU A 207 -0.37 -8.10 28.81
N SER A 208 0.65 -8.21 29.66
CA SER A 208 0.48 -8.20 31.11
C SER A 208 0.21 -6.79 31.61
N LYS A 209 -0.85 -6.62 32.41
CA LYS A 209 -1.23 -5.32 33.00
C LYS A 209 -0.23 -4.81 34.04
N SER A 210 0.49 -5.73 34.68
CA SER A 210 1.45 -5.40 35.75
C SER A 210 2.84 -5.04 35.23
N ALA A 211 3.13 -5.26 33.95
CA ALA A 211 4.42 -4.96 33.34
C ALA A 211 4.46 -3.51 32.84
N VAL A 212 5.66 -2.91 32.89
CA VAL A 212 5.94 -1.58 32.34
C VAL A 212 6.85 -1.74 31.14
N TYR A 213 6.32 -1.44 29.96
CA TYR A 213 7.02 -1.61 28.69
C TYR A 213 7.80 -0.35 28.30
N GLU A 214 9.05 -0.53 27.87
CA GLU A 214 9.89 0.52 27.31
C GLU A 214 9.78 0.55 25.78
N VAL A 215 9.79 -0.60 25.12
CA VAL A 215 9.59 -0.67 23.66
C VAL A 215 8.68 -1.83 23.28
N ILE A 216 7.67 -1.55 22.45
CA ILE A 216 6.83 -2.56 21.81
C ILE A 216 6.91 -2.34 20.30
N ASP A 217 7.43 -3.31 19.55
CA ASP A 217 7.49 -3.26 18.09
C ASP A 217 6.45 -4.20 17.46
N LEU A 218 5.49 -3.60 16.76
CA LEU A 218 4.36 -4.19 16.05
C LEU A 218 4.37 -3.79 14.56
N ARG A 219 5.49 -3.30 14.03
CA ARG A 219 5.58 -2.85 12.64
C ARG A 219 5.31 -4.00 11.68
N LYS A 220 4.46 -3.77 10.66
CA LYS A 220 4.08 -4.77 9.66
C LYS A 220 3.50 -6.06 10.25
N THR A 221 3.03 -6.01 11.50
CA THR A 221 2.32 -7.12 12.12
C THR A 221 0.90 -7.11 11.58
N ARG A 222 0.47 -8.21 10.95
CA ARG A 222 -0.94 -8.36 10.58
C ARG A 222 -1.74 -8.66 11.83
N ILE A 223 -2.58 -7.71 12.21
CA ILE A 223 -3.42 -7.81 13.39
C ILE A 223 -4.85 -7.96 12.89
N SER A 224 -5.32 -9.21 12.85
CA SER A 224 -6.69 -9.54 12.46
C SER A 224 -7.63 -9.17 13.61
N ASP A 225 -8.63 -8.30 13.38
CA ASP A 225 -9.88 -8.01 14.14
C ASP A 225 -9.93 -8.11 15.69
N THR A 226 -8.81 -8.24 16.39
CA THR A 226 -8.78 -8.71 17.80
C THR A 226 -8.10 -7.75 18.76
N ILE A 227 -7.48 -6.68 18.28
CA ILE A 227 -7.16 -5.53 19.13
C ILE A 227 -8.48 -4.85 19.42
N LYS A 228 -9.00 -5.15 20.62
CA LYS A 228 -10.18 -4.49 21.16
C LYS A 228 -9.92 -2.99 21.25
N GLU A 229 -11.01 -2.22 21.22
CA GLU A 229 -10.99 -0.80 21.53
C GLU A 229 -10.10 -0.52 22.75
N THR A 230 -9.26 0.50 22.66
CA THR A 230 -8.34 0.91 23.72
C THR A 230 -7.39 -0.20 24.20
N PHE A 231 -6.86 -1.03 23.29
CA PHE A 231 -5.91 -2.10 23.61
C PHE A 231 -4.78 -1.65 24.54
N PHE A 232 -4.20 -0.47 24.29
CA PHE A 232 -3.11 0.05 25.10
C PHE A 232 -3.56 0.59 26.47
N ASN A 233 -4.86 0.82 26.72
CA ASN A 233 -5.33 1.27 28.04
C ASN A 233 -5.07 0.23 29.14
N ASN A 234 -5.01 -1.05 28.77
CA ASN A 234 -4.77 -2.14 29.71
C ASN A 234 -3.28 -2.38 30.03
N ILE A 235 -2.36 -1.59 29.47
CA ILE A 235 -0.92 -1.75 29.67
C ILE A 235 -0.24 -0.42 29.94
N THR A 236 0.91 -0.48 30.61
CA THR A 236 1.71 0.72 30.92
C THR A 236 2.91 0.76 29.98
N VAL A 237 3.00 1.81 29.15
CA VAL A 237 4.15 2.06 28.28
C VAL A 237 4.85 3.35 28.72
N LYS A 238 6.16 3.29 28.99
CA LYS A 238 6.98 4.46 29.34
C LYS A 238 7.80 5.00 28.16
N GLY A 239 8.19 4.13 27.24
CA GLY A 239 9.01 4.52 26.09
C GLY A 239 8.19 4.64 24.81
N LYS A 240 8.43 3.78 23.83
CA LYS A 240 7.84 3.87 22.49
C LYS A 240 7.09 2.61 22.06
N VAL A 241 6.02 2.80 21.32
CA VAL A 241 5.35 1.78 20.51
C VAL A 241 5.70 2.05 19.05
N LEU A 242 6.39 1.12 18.40
CA LEU A 242 6.64 1.17 16.97
C LEU A 242 5.55 0.33 16.30
N ALA A 243 4.70 0.92 15.48
CA ALA A 243 3.56 0.19 14.90
C ALA A 243 3.20 0.68 13.50
N ASP A 244 2.26 -0.02 12.85
CA ASP A 244 1.56 0.56 11.70
C ASP A 244 0.64 1.69 12.18
N TYR A 245 0.44 2.72 11.34
CA TYR A 245 -0.33 3.92 11.66
C TYR A 245 -1.70 3.64 12.30
N LYS A 246 -2.35 2.54 11.90
CA LYS A 246 -3.66 2.12 12.40
C LYS A 246 -3.67 1.97 13.92
N LEU A 247 -2.63 1.37 14.50
CA LEU A 247 -2.55 1.12 15.94
C LEU A 247 -2.29 2.39 16.76
N CYS A 248 -1.72 3.41 16.12
CA CYS A 248 -1.50 4.71 16.74
C CYS A 248 -2.74 5.62 16.71
N CYS A 249 -3.82 5.19 16.06
CA CYS A 249 -5.08 5.91 16.04
C CYS A 249 -5.74 5.97 17.42
N PRO A 250 -6.42 7.08 17.79
CA PRO A 250 -7.04 7.25 19.11
C PRO A 250 -7.92 6.07 19.55
N TYR A 251 -8.66 5.48 18.63
CA TYR A 251 -9.52 4.32 18.90
C TYR A 251 -8.75 3.11 19.48
N PHE A 252 -7.58 2.77 18.93
CA PHE A 252 -6.77 1.64 19.40
C PHE A 252 -5.77 2.04 20.49
N ARG A 253 -5.15 3.21 20.34
CA ARG A 253 -4.20 3.83 21.28
C ARG A 253 -4.81 4.09 22.65
N GLY A 254 -6.09 4.48 22.70
CA GLY A 254 -6.74 4.93 23.93
C GLY A 254 -6.10 6.21 24.49
N GLU A 255 -6.43 6.50 25.75
CA GLU A 255 -6.00 7.73 26.43
C GLU A 255 -4.67 7.54 27.17
N ASN A 256 -4.37 6.32 27.60
CA ASN A 256 -3.20 6.04 28.46
C ASN A 256 -1.86 6.06 27.71
N LEU A 257 -1.86 5.97 26.38
CA LEU A 257 -0.65 6.02 25.55
C LEU A 257 -0.59 7.38 24.81
N PRO A 258 0.26 8.33 25.21
CA PRO A 258 0.43 9.61 24.51
C PRO A 258 0.80 9.45 23.02
N ALA A 259 0.32 10.35 22.17
CA ALA A 259 0.52 10.26 20.71
C ALA A 259 2.00 10.26 20.30
N HIS A 260 2.84 11.03 20.99
CA HIS A 260 4.29 11.09 20.73
C HIS A 260 5.04 9.78 21.07
N GLN A 261 4.42 8.88 21.83
CA GLN A 261 5.00 7.58 22.16
C GLN A 261 4.65 6.51 21.13
N CYS A 262 3.67 6.73 20.24
CA CYS A 262 3.32 5.80 19.17
C CYS A 262 3.90 6.29 17.84
N GLU A 263 4.99 5.66 17.42
CA GLU A 263 5.70 6.01 16.20
C GLU A 263 5.25 5.08 15.07
N ALA A 264 4.53 5.67 14.12
CA ALA A 264 4.02 4.96 12.95
C ALA A 264 4.98 5.08 11.77
N GLY A 265 5.33 3.96 11.16
CA GLY A 265 5.94 3.94 9.83
C GLY A 265 4.84 3.97 8.77
N GLU A 266 4.88 4.96 7.87
CA GLU A 266 3.98 5.20 6.72
C GLU A 266 2.73 6.06 6.97
N GLU A 267 2.59 7.11 6.15
CA GLU A 267 1.39 7.95 6.05
C GLU A 267 0.40 7.35 5.03
N THR A 268 -0.80 6.96 5.46
CA THR A 268 -1.86 6.36 4.62
C THR A 268 -2.92 7.36 4.18
N LEU A 269 -3.80 7.02 3.23
CA LEU A 269 -4.79 7.96 2.67
C LEU A 269 -5.92 8.39 3.62
N SER A 270 -6.37 7.48 4.50
CA SER A 270 -7.44 7.72 5.49
C SER A 270 -6.88 8.23 6.80
N THR A 271 -7.67 9.08 7.45
CA THR A 271 -7.35 9.47 8.83
C THR A 271 -7.86 8.36 9.73
N CYS A 272 -7.46 8.38 10.99
CA CYS A 272 -8.02 7.49 11.99
C CYS A 272 -9.54 7.58 12.10
N GLU A 273 -10.11 8.73 11.77
CA GLU A 273 -11.51 9.04 11.99
C GLU A 273 -12.30 8.92 10.68
N ASP A 274 -11.74 9.42 9.58
CA ASP A 274 -12.48 9.63 8.33
C ASP A 274 -11.77 9.06 7.10
N LEU A 275 -12.58 8.54 6.17
CA LEU A 275 -12.18 8.11 4.83
C LEU A 275 -11.57 9.28 4.05
N ILE A 276 -12.28 10.42 3.99
CA ILE A 276 -11.77 11.66 3.40
C ILE A 276 -11.57 12.70 4.51
N GLY A 277 -10.34 12.91 4.95
CA GLY A 277 -10.07 13.72 6.16
C GLY A 277 -10.37 15.22 6.10
N ASP A 278 -10.60 15.80 4.93
CA ASP A 278 -10.76 17.27 4.77
C ASP A 278 -12.20 17.64 4.39
N SER A 279 -12.82 18.53 5.16
CA SER A 279 -14.18 19.01 4.93
C SER A 279 -14.37 19.64 3.54
N LEU A 280 -13.37 20.37 3.02
CA LEU A 280 -13.44 20.94 1.67
C LEU A 280 -13.53 19.85 0.61
N LYS A 281 -12.72 18.79 0.73
CA LYS A 281 -12.72 17.66 -0.20
C LYS A 281 -14.05 16.90 -0.17
N ARG A 282 -14.67 16.76 1.01
CA ARG A 282 -16.00 16.15 1.15
C ARG A 282 -17.08 16.94 0.41
N VAL A 283 -17.10 18.28 0.60
CA VAL A 283 -18.06 19.15 -0.08
C VAL A 283 -17.87 19.05 -1.60
N LEU A 284 -16.63 19.13 -2.07
CA LEU A 284 -16.32 19.00 -3.50
C LEU A 284 -16.70 17.62 -4.05
N LEU A 285 -16.44 16.54 -3.31
CA LEU A 285 -16.83 15.19 -3.71
C LEU A 285 -18.34 15.09 -3.95
N TRP A 286 -19.16 15.61 -3.03
CA TRP A 286 -20.62 15.62 -3.18
C TRP A 286 -21.07 16.47 -4.37
N ILE A 287 -20.49 17.65 -4.56
CA ILE A 287 -20.80 18.52 -5.70
C ILE A 287 -20.51 17.77 -7.02
N VAL A 288 -19.32 17.20 -7.15
CA VAL A 288 -18.91 16.49 -8.37
C VAL A 288 -19.78 15.25 -8.59
N ALA A 289 -20.09 14.48 -7.54
CA ALA A 289 -20.94 13.30 -7.63
C ALA A 289 -22.35 13.65 -8.12
N ILE A 290 -22.99 14.66 -7.53
CA ILE A 290 -24.33 15.13 -7.92
C ILE A 290 -24.30 15.67 -9.36
N CYS A 291 -23.32 16.52 -9.69
CA CYS A 291 -23.18 17.06 -11.04
C CYS A 291 -22.98 15.96 -12.10
N ALA A 292 -22.14 14.95 -11.81
CA ALA A 292 -21.92 13.82 -12.70
C ALA A 292 -23.20 12.99 -12.89
N VAL A 293 -23.93 12.66 -11.82
CA VAL A 293 -25.16 11.87 -11.93
C VAL A 293 -26.26 12.63 -12.65
N PHE A 294 -26.67 13.80 -12.13
CA PHE A 294 -27.79 14.54 -12.69
C PHE A 294 -27.47 15.12 -14.06
N GLY A 295 -26.25 15.64 -14.26
CA GLY A 295 -25.82 16.17 -15.55
C GLY A 295 -25.88 15.13 -16.65
N ASN A 296 -25.36 13.92 -16.40
CA ASN A 296 -25.38 12.85 -17.40
C ASN A 296 -26.80 12.28 -17.60
N ILE A 297 -27.61 12.10 -16.56
CA ILE A 297 -29.01 11.68 -16.70
C ILE A 297 -29.80 12.67 -17.58
N ILE A 298 -29.69 13.98 -17.30
CA ILE A 298 -30.36 15.02 -18.08
C ILE A 298 -29.84 15.02 -19.53
N SER A 299 -28.53 14.90 -19.72
CA SER A 299 -27.91 14.86 -21.05
C SER A 299 -28.39 13.67 -21.88
N LEU A 300 -28.42 12.48 -21.28
CA LEU A 300 -28.92 11.25 -21.91
C LEU A 300 -30.41 11.34 -22.22
N GLY A 301 -31.21 11.77 -21.24
CA GLY A 301 -32.66 11.97 -21.40
C GLY A 301 -32.98 12.97 -22.52
N TYR A 302 -32.26 14.10 -22.56
CA TYR A 302 -32.44 15.09 -23.63
C TYR A 302 -32.15 14.50 -25.01
N ARG A 303 -31.04 13.76 -25.16
CA ARG A 303 -30.66 13.13 -26.44
C ARG A 303 -31.66 12.08 -26.89
N ILE A 304 -32.09 11.23 -25.96
CA ILE A 304 -33.02 10.13 -26.23
C ILE A 304 -34.44 10.64 -26.48
N LEU A 305 -34.86 11.77 -25.93
CA LEU A 305 -36.23 12.27 -26.11
C LEU A 305 -36.34 13.29 -27.24
N PHE A 306 -35.40 14.22 -27.35
CA PHE A 306 -35.50 15.37 -28.25
C PHE A 306 -34.56 15.30 -29.46
N GLU A 307 -33.44 14.57 -29.38
CA GLU A 307 -32.46 14.46 -30.48
C GLU A 307 -32.45 13.07 -31.15
N ARG A 308 -33.52 12.26 -31.03
CA ARG A 308 -33.61 10.90 -31.59
C ARG A 308 -33.18 10.81 -33.05
N ALA A 309 -33.58 11.79 -33.85
CA ALA A 309 -33.29 11.85 -35.28
C ALA A 309 -31.78 11.91 -35.58
N THR A 310 -30.92 12.26 -34.61
CA THR A 310 -29.46 12.38 -34.80
C THR A 310 -28.67 11.22 -34.19
N LEU A 311 -29.31 10.29 -33.46
CA LEU A 311 -28.65 9.15 -32.81
C LEU A 311 -27.99 8.18 -33.80
N TYR A 312 -28.38 8.20 -35.07
CA TYR A 312 -27.73 7.39 -36.10
C TYR A 312 -26.32 7.89 -36.44
N LEU A 313 -25.96 9.14 -36.10
CA LEU A 313 -24.65 9.71 -36.37
C LEU A 313 -23.60 9.09 -35.42
N PRO A 314 -22.46 8.57 -35.92
CA PRO A 314 -21.52 7.82 -35.09
C PRO A 314 -21.00 8.61 -33.87
N TYR A 315 -20.63 9.88 -34.04
CA TYR A 315 -20.19 10.70 -32.89
C TYR A 315 -21.27 10.91 -31.83
N VAL A 316 -22.55 11.00 -32.21
CA VAL A 316 -23.65 11.21 -31.26
C VAL A 316 -23.81 9.96 -30.42
N LEU A 317 -23.71 8.79 -31.05
CA LEU A 317 -23.71 7.51 -30.35
C LEU A 317 -22.53 7.39 -29.39
N PHE A 318 -21.31 7.72 -29.83
CA PHE A 318 -20.12 7.68 -28.95
C PHE A 318 -20.21 8.67 -27.79
N VAL A 319 -20.70 9.90 -28.00
CA VAL A 319 -20.95 10.88 -26.92
C VAL A 319 -22.05 10.39 -25.97
N THR A 320 -23.06 9.68 -26.48
CA THR A 320 -24.11 9.09 -25.64
C THR A 320 -23.52 7.99 -24.76
N CYS A 321 -22.67 7.12 -25.30
CA CYS A 321 -22.00 6.09 -24.51
C CYS A 321 -20.97 6.66 -23.54
N LEU A 322 -20.27 7.74 -23.89
CA LEU A 322 -19.46 8.50 -22.95
C LEU A 322 -20.29 9.00 -21.77
N GLY A 323 -21.50 9.53 -22.01
CA GLY A 323 -22.42 9.93 -20.95
C GLY A 323 -22.90 8.78 -20.06
N VAL A 324 -23.03 7.56 -20.62
CA VAL A 324 -23.29 6.35 -19.83
C VAL A 324 -22.08 6.01 -18.97
N SER A 325 -20.86 6.02 -19.52
CA SER A 325 -19.62 5.81 -18.76
C SER A 325 -19.47 6.82 -17.62
N ASP A 326 -19.70 8.11 -17.89
CA ASP A 326 -19.62 9.18 -16.87
C ASP A 326 -20.68 9.03 -15.77
N LEU A 327 -21.87 8.52 -16.09
CA LEU A 327 -22.89 8.20 -15.10
C LEU A 327 -22.41 7.10 -14.15
N LEU A 328 -21.69 6.09 -14.65
CA LEU A 328 -21.09 5.04 -13.80
C LEU A 328 -20.06 5.62 -12.83
N MET A 329 -19.23 6.58 -13.27
CA MET A 329 -18.32 7.32 -12.37
C MET A 329 -19.11 8.09 -11.32
N GLY A 330 -20.20 8.77 -11.71
CA GLY A 330 -21.08 9.47 -10.77
C GLY A 330 -21.65 8.54 -9.69
N ILE A 331 -22.13 7.35 -10.08
CA ILE A 331 -22.63 6.34 -9.13
C ILE A 331 -21.52 5.88 -8.19
N TYR A 332 -20.32 5.61 -8.71
CA TYR A 332 -19.15 5.28 -7.89
C TYR A 332 -18.86 6.36 -6.84
N LEU A 333 -18.84 7.65 -7.22
CA LEU A 333 -18.58 8.74 -6.28
C LEU A 333 -19.67 8.86 -5.21
N VAL A 334 -20.94 8.63 -5.57
CA VAL A 334 -22.04 8.59 -4.60
C VAL A 334 -21.82 7.46 -3.59
N ILE A 335 -21.36 6.28 -4.02
CA ILE A 335 -21.02 5.18 -3.10
C ILE A 335 -19.94 5.63 -2.12
N ILE A 336 -18.83 6.19 -2.61
CA ILE A 336 -17.72 6.65 -1.75
C ILE A 336 -18.16 7.77 -0.80
N ALA A 337 -18.91 8.76 -1.30
CA ALA A 337 -19.41 9.86 -0.48
C ALA A 337 -20.40 9.37 0.59
N SER A 338 -21.22 8.36 0.28
CA SER A 338 -22.15 7.77 1.24
C SER A 338 -21.41 6.99 2.33
N VAL A 339 -20.36 6.26 1.97
CA VAL A 339 -19.52 5.50 2.93
C VAL A 339 -18.72 6.44 3.83
N ASP A 340 -18.21 7.56 3.30
CA ASP A 340 -17.58 8.62 4.09
C ASP A 340 -18.53 9.17 5.16
N VAL A 341 -19.81 9.34 4.83
CA VAL A 341 -20.83 9.77 5.80
C VAL A 341 -21.16 8.67 6.81
N LEU A 342 -21.31 7.42 6.34
CA LEU A 342 -21.71 6.29 7.18
C LEU A 342 -20.69 5.95 8.26
N TYR A 343 -19.40 5.99 7.92
CA TYR A 343 -18.30 5.62 8.83
C TYR A 343 -17.54 6.83 9.37
N ARG A 344 -18.14 8.02 9.33
CA ARG A 344 -17.52 9.25 9.81
C ARG A 344 -17.13 9.15 11.29
N GLY A 345 -15.93 9.61 11.62
CA GLY A 345 -15.40 9.56 12.99
C GLY A 345 -14.90 8.18 13.45
N VAL A 346 -15.24 7.10 12.75
CA VAL A 346 -14.93 5.71 13.16
C VAL A 346 -14.47 4.83 11.99
N PHE A 347 -13.98 5.45 10.90
CA PHE A 347 -13.64 4.73 9.67
C PHE A 347 -12.60 3.63 9.88
N ILE A 348 -11.61 3.86 10.76
CA ILE A 348 -10.54 2.89 11.02
C ILE A 348 -11.06 1.53 11.52
N VAL A 349 -12.19 1.51 12.22
CA VAL A 349 -12.82 0.27 12.73
C VAL A 349 -13.46 -0.52 11.59
N HIS A 350 -14.01 0.19 10.61
CA HIS A 350 -14.74 -0.41 9.49
C HIS A 350 -13.90 -0.58 8.23
N GLU A 351 -12.68 -0.03 8.16
CA GLU A 351 -11.83 -0.03 6.96
C GLU A 351 -11.65 -1.45 6.38
N HIS A 352 -11.33 -2.43 7.22
CA HIS A 352 -11.09 -3.81 6.76
C HIS A 352 -12.38 -4.44 6.21
N SER A 353 -13.49 -4.34 6.95
CA SER A 353 -14.80 -4.84 6.53
C SER A 353 -15.28 -4.16 5.25
N TRP A 354 -15.09 -2.84 5.14
CA TRP A 354 -15.40 -2.05 3.96
C TRP A 354 -14.62 -2.52 2.73
N LYS A 355 -13.29 -2.62 2.83
CA LYS A 355 -12.41 -3.00 1.72
C LYS A 355 -12.68 -4.43 1.23
N GLN A 356 -13.09 -5.33 2.11
CA GLN A 356 -13.47 -6.70 1.76
C GLN A 356 -14.92 -6.84 1.26
N SER A 357 -15.76 -5.82 1.45
CA SER A 357 -17.17 -5.89 1.10
C SER A 357 -17.39 -6.01 -0.41
N THR A 358 -18.51 -6.65 -0.79
CA THR A 358 -18.98 -6.70 -2.18
C THR A 358 -19.26 -5.30 -2.73
N LEU A 359 -19.71 -4.36 -1.88
CA LEU A 359 -19.98 -2.99 -2.30
C LEU A 359 -18.70 -2.25 -2.75
N CYS A 360 -17.58 -2.47 -2.05
CA CYS A 360 -16.28 -1.94 -2.46
C CYS A 360 -15.80 -2.54 -3.79
N GLN A 361 -15.99 -3.86 -3.98
CA GLN A 361 -15.66 -4.52 -5.25
C GLN A 361 -16.49 -3.98 -6.42
N ILE A 362 -17.80 -3.77 -6.21
CA ILE A 362 -18.70 -3.15 -7.20
C ILE A 362 -18.24 -1.71 -7.49
N ALA A 363 -17.93 -0.93 -6.46
CA ALA A 363 -17.45 0.45 -6.61
C ALA A 363 -16.17 0.51 -7.45
N GLY A 364 -15.18 -0.35 -7.16
CA GLY A 364 -13.95 -0.44 -7.94
C GLY A 364 -14.17 -0.86 -9.38
N THR A 365 -15.08 -1.82 -9.61
CA THR A 365 -15.45 -2.27 -10.96
C THR A 365 -16.11 -1.15 -11.76
N LEU A 366 -17.04 -0.41 -11.15
CA LEU A 366 -17.71 0.73 -11.78
C LEU A 366 -16.72 1.83 -12.14
N ALA A 367 -15.80 2.16 -11.23
CA ALA A 367 -14.78 3.17 -11.46
C ALA A 367 -13.86 2.80 -12.62
N THR A 368 -13.34 1.57 -12.65
CA THR A 368 -12.48 1.07 -13.73
C THR A 368 -13.23 1.00 -15.06
N LEU A 369 -14.44 0.42 -15.07
CA LEU A 369 -15.25 0.33 -16.29
C LEU A 369 -15.51 1.72 -16.86
N SER A 370 -15.88 2.67 -16.00
CA SER A 370 -16.12 4.05 -16.39
C SER A 370 -14.88 4.73 -16.95
N SER A 371 -13.73 4.66 -16.25
CA SER A 371 -12.50 5.35 -16.67
C SER A 371 -11.98 4.82 -18.01
N GLU A 372 -11.95 3.49 -18.17
CA GLU A 372 -11.40 2.87 -19.38
C GLU A 372 -12.31 3.11 -20.58
N THR A 373 -13.63 2.87 -20.44
CA THR A 373 -14.57 3.09 -21.55
C THR A 373 -14.65 4.55 -21.97
N SER A 374 -14.55 5.50 -21.02
CA SER A 374 -14.54 6.94 -21.33
C SER A 374 -13.35 7.32 -22.22
N THR A 375 -12.15 6.82 -21.91
CA THR A 375 -10.94 7.07 -22.72
C THR A 375 -11.09 6.49 -24.12
N PHE A 376 -11.65 5.28 -24.26
CA PHE A 376 -11.95 4.70 -25.56
C PHE A 376 -13.00 5.52 -26.35
N PHE A 377 -14.07 5.99 -25.72
CA PHE A 377 -15.06 6.81 -26.41
C PHE A 377 -14.50 8.17 -26.85
N ILE A 378 -13.63 8.80 -26.06
CA ILE A 378 -12.93 10.03 -26.46
C ILE A 378 -12.04 9.79 -27.68
N LEU A 379 -11.33 8.65 -27.74
CA LEU A 379 -10.58 8.25 -28.92
C LEU A 379 -11.49 8.08 -30.14
N LEU A 380 -12.60 7.35 -30.01
CA LEU A 380 -13.54 7.11 -31.11
C LEU A 380 -14.21 8.40 -31.61
N ILE A 381 -14.55 9.32 -30.70
CA ILE A 381 -15.04 10.65 -31.05
C ILE A 381 -13.98 11.42 -31.83
N THR A 382 -12.72 11.40 -31.38
CA THR A 382 -11.61 12.08 -32.06
C THR A 382 -11.39 11.51 -33.46
N LEU A 383 -11.40 10.19 -33.62
CA LEU A 383 -11.26 9.51 -34.90
C LEU A 383 -12.39 9.86 -35.86
N GLU A 384 -13.65 9.79 -35.41
CA GLU A 384 -14.81 10.14 -36.22
C GLU A 384 -14.75 11.58 -36.74
N ARG A 385 -14.33 12.50 -35.85
CA ARG A 385 -14.22 13.92 -36.17
C ARG A 385 -13.12 14.18 -37.17
N PHE A 386 -11.96 13.56 -36.96
CA PHE A 386 -10.86 13.63 -37.90
C PHE A 386 -11.28 13.16 -39.30
N LEU A 387 -11.91 11.98 -39.41
CA LEU A 387 -12.35 11.43 -40.69
C LEU A 387 -13.36 12.35 -41.38
N THR A 388 -14.34 12.87 -40.64
CA THR A 388 -15.39 13.74 -41.21
C THR A 388 -14.85 15.09 -41.69
N ILE A 389 -13.85 15.65 -41.00
CA ILE A 389 -13.27 16.96 -41.35
C ILE A 389 -12.26 16.83 -42.48
N ARG A 390 -11.41 15.80 -42.45
CA ARG A 390 -10.36 15.58 -43.44
C ARG A 390 -10.91 15.03 -44.76
N PHE A 391 -11.91 14.15 -44.71
CA PHE A 391 -12.49 13.50 -45.89
C PHE A 391 -13.98 13.88 -46.07
N PRO A 392 -14.28 15.15 -46.40
CA PRO A 392 -15.65 15.67 -46.44
C PRO A 392 -16.54 14.98 -47.49
N PHE A 393 -15.96 14.45 -48.57
CA PHE A 393 -16.68 13.75 -49.63
C PHE A 393 -16.97 12.28 -49.29
N GLY A 394 -16.41 11.78 -48.19
CA GLY A 394 -16.73 10.47 -47.67
C GLY A 394 -15.97 9.29 -48.21
N GLU A 395 -14.79 9.55 -48.75
CA GLU A 395 -13.81 8.52 -49.11
C GLU A 395 -13.49 7.62 -47.91
N HIS A 396 -13.42 8.21 -46.72
CA HIS A 396 -13.19 7.49 -45.46
C HIS A 396 -14.22 7.91 -44.42
N LYS A 397 -15.13 6.98 -44.07
CA LYS A 397 -16.19 7.17 -43.07
C LYS A 397 -16.36 5.90 -42.25
N ILE A 398 -16.71 6.06 -40.98
CA ILE A 398 -17.12 4.92 -40.16
C ILE A 398 -18.45 4.40 -40.71
N SER A 399 -18.47 3.14 -41.14
CA SER A 399 -19.69 2.51 -41.67
C SER A 399 -20.74 2.31 -40.57
N ASN A 400 -22.00 2.12 -40.98
CA ASN A 400 -23.08 1.86 -40.03
C ASN A 400 -22.86 0.57 -39.23
N LEU A 401 -22.25 -0.46 -39.82
CA LEU A 401 -21.86 -1.67 -39.09
C LEU A 401 -20.62 -1.40 -38.21
N GLY A 402 -19.63 -0.68 -38.75
CA GLY A 402 -18.37 -0.38 -38.06
C GLY A 402 -18.57 0.37 -36.75
N LYS A 403 -19.51 1.33 -36.66
CA LYS A 403 -19.78 2.04 -35.40
C LYS A 403 -20.31 1.10 -34.29
N TYR A 404 -21.14 0.11 -34.62
CA TYR A 404 -21.62 -0.86 -33.64
C TYR A 404 -20.53 -1.87 -33.24
N ILE A 405 -19.67 -2.26 -34.17
CA ILE A 405 -18.49 -3.10 -33.87
C ILE A 405 -17.55 -2.36 -32.90
N LEU A 406 -17.19 -1.10 -33.19
CA LEU A 406 -16.33 -0.29 -32.34
C LEU A 406 -16.94 -0.04 -30.96
N LEU A 407 -18.26 0.21 -30.92
CA LEU A 407 -19.01 0.35 -29.69
C LEU A 407 -18.94 -0.92 -28.83
N SER A 408 -19.25 -2.07 -29.44
CA SER A 408 -19.21 -3.36 -28.75
C SER A 408 -17.81 -3.67 -28.26
N PHE A 409 -16.79 -3.40 -29.07
CA PHE A 409 -15.40 -3.59 -28.70
C PHE A 409 -15.01 -2.74 -27.48
N ALA A 410 -15.34 -1.45 -27.47
CA ALA A 410 -15.04 -0.55 -26.35
C ALA A 410 -15.68 -1.04 -25.04
N TRP A 411 -16.95 -1.44 -25.08
CA TRP A 411 -17.63 -2.00 -23.90
C TRP A 411 -17.05 -3.34 -23.46
N CYS A 412 -16.86 -4.28 -24.38
CA CYS A 412 -16.30 -5.59 -24.04
C CYS A 412 -14.90 -5.46 -23.44
N LEU A 413 -14.06 -4.59 -24.00
CA LEU A 413 -12.72 -4.33 -23.49
C LEU A 413 -12.77 -3.68 -22.10
N GLY A 414 -13.60 -2.66 -21.89
CA GLY A 414 -13.77 -2.04 -20.58
C GLY A 414 -14.29 -3.01 -19.52
N ILE A 415 -15.28 -3.83 -19.87
CA ILE A 415 -15.82 -4.88 -18.99
C ILE A 415 -14.73 -5.88 -18.66
N PHE A 416 -14.00 -6.38 -19.66
CA PHE A 416 -12.89 -7.30 -19.48
C PHE A 416 -11.85 -6.73 -18.51
N LEU A 417 -11.37 -5.51 -18.75
CA LEU A 417 -10.40 -4.85 -17.86
C LEU A 417 -10.98 -4.71 -16.43
N SER A 418 -12.23 -4.26 -16.28
CA SER A 418 -12.83 -4.08 -14.95
C SER A 418 -13.04 -5.38 -14.16
N ILE A 419 -13.26 -6.51 -14.83
CA ILE A 419 -13.59 -7.80 -14.20
C ILE A 419 -12.34 -8.65 -13.92
N VAL A 420 -11.26 -8.52 -14.70
CA VAL A 420 -10.01 -9.28 -14.48
C VAL A 420 -9.56 -9.28 -13.01
N PRO A 421 -9.56 -8.15 -12.27
CA PRO A 421 -9.20 -8.15 -10.86
C PRO A 421 -10.08 -8.98 -9.93
N LEU A 422 -11.33 -9.26 -10.32
CA LEU A 422 -12.26 -10.12 -9.58
C LEU A 422 -12.04 -11.60 -9.87
N MET A 423 -11.56 -11.94 -11.08
CA MET A 423 -11.29 -13.33 -11.49
C MET A 423 -10.08 -13.94 -10.79
N TYR A 424 -9.18 -13.11 -10.26
CA TYR A 424 -8.00 -13.53 -9.51
C TYR A 424 -8.04 -12.95 -8.09
N PRO A 425 -8.73 -13.62 -7.15
CA PRO A 425 -8.91 -13.11 -5.78
C PRO A 425 -7.59 -12.82 -5.06
N GLU A 426 -6.51 -13.54 -5.39
CA GLU A 426 -5.17 -13.32 -4.84
C GLU A 426 -4.61 -11.93 -5.16
N MET A 427 -5.08 -11.26 -6.22
CA MET A 427 -4.68 -9.89 -6.52
C MET A 427 -5.31 -8.89 -5.55
N SER A 428 -6.52 -9.14 -5.04
CA SER A 428 -7.26 -8.27 -4.10
C SER A 428 -7.24 -6.78 -4.48
N LEU A 429 -7.27 -6.47 -5.79
CA LEU A 429 -6.87 -5.16 -6.29
C LEU A 429 -7.76 -4.02 -5.77
N TYR A 430 -9.08 -4.14 -5.89
CA TYR A 430 -10.02 -3.14 -5.39
C TYR A 430 -10.03 -3.07 -3.87
N ALA A 431 -9.70 -4.16 -3.18
CA ALA A 431 -9.57 -4.20 -1.74
C ALA A 431 -8.21 -3.65 -1.24
N SER A 432 -7.33 -3.18 -2.14
CA SER A 432 -6.02 -2.66 -1.74
C SER A 432 -6.09 -1.22 -1.22
N SER A 433 -6.99 -0.40 -1.78
CA SER A 433 -7.17 1.01 -1.43
C SER A 433 -8.48 1.25 -0.67
N GLU A 434 -8.55 2.33 0.10
CA GLU A 434 -9.73 2.67 0.92
C GLU A 434 -10.92 3.17 0.08
N THR A 435 -10.62 3.76 -1.08
CA THR A 435 -11.61 4.27 -2.04
C THR A 435 -11.96 3.25 -3.14
N CYS A 436 -11.49 2.02 -2.97
CA CYS A 436 -11.71 0.89 -3.87
C CYS A 436 -11.18 1.07 -5.30
N LEU A 437 -10.30 2.06 -5.51
CA LEU A 437 -9.69 2.34 -6.80
C LEU A 437 -8.46 1.47 -7.03
N ALA A 438 -8.34 0.96 -8.25
CA ALA A 438 -7.18 0.23 -8.74
C ALA A 438 -6.03 1.14 -9.20
N PHE A 439 -5.94 2.38 -8.71
CA PHE A 439 -5.08 3.40 -9.29
C PHE A 439 -3.62 3.36 -8.74
N PRO A 440 -2.57 3.26 -9.58
CA PRO A 440 -1.20 2.92 -9.15
C PRO A 440 -0.34 4.15 -8.77
N LEU A 441 -0.77 4.98 -7.81
CA LEU A 441 0.03 6.14 -7.36
C LEU A 441 0.90 5.87 -6.13
N ARG A 442 0.88 4.65 -5.61
CA ARG A 442 1.78 4.21 -4.55
C ARG A 442 2.55 2.99 -5.02
N LYS A 443 3.87 3.00 -4.84
CA LYS A 443 4.74 1.91 -5.25
C LYS A 443 4.41 0.68 -4.38
N SER A 444 4.15 -0.45 -5.03
CA SER A 444 3.88 -1.73 -4.37
C SER A 444 4.47 -2.85 -5.21
N SER A 445 4.81 -3.97 -4.60
CA SER A 445 5.31 -5.16 -5.31
C SER A 445 4.18 -6.16 -5.51
N GLY A 446 3.99 -6.65 -6.74
CA GLY A 446 3.06 -7.75 -7.03
C GLY A 446 2.28 -7.58 -8.33
N ILE A 447 1.52 -8.63 -8.67
CA ILE A 447 0.75 -8.71 -9.91
C ILE A 447 -0.33 -7.63 -9.98
N ALA A 448 -0.98 -7.33 -8.85
CA ALA A 448 -2.00 -6.30 -8.73
C ALA A 448 -1.46 -4.89 -9.10
N TRP A 449 -0.28 -4.53 -8.59
CA TRP A 449 0.35 -3.25 -8.92
C TRP A 449 0.78 -3.18 -10.39
N ALA A 450 1.37 -4.26 -10.91
CA ALA A 450 1.76 -4.35 -12.33
C ALA A 450 0.56 -4.22 -13.27
N TYR A 451 -0.58 -4.84 -12.92
CA TYR A 451 -1.84 -4.70 -13.64
C TYR A 451 -2.30 -3.24 -13.69
N SER A 452 -2.36 -2.58 -12.53
CA SER A 452 -2.77 -1.18 -12.42
C SER A 452 -1.87 -0.24 -13.21
N VAL A 453 -0.55 -0.41 -13.13
CA VAL A 453 0.41 0.37 -13.93
C VAL A 453 0.17 0.14 -15.42
N THR A 454 -0.03 -1.11 -15.85
CA THR A 454 -0.25 -1.42 -17.27
C THR A 454 -1.52 -0.76 -17.82
N VAL A 455 -2.64 -0.88 -17.11
CA VAL A 455 -3.94 -0.39 -17.55
C VAL A 455 -4.06 1.12 -17.36
N PHE A 456 -3.92 1.61 -16.13
CA PHE A 456 -4.22 3.00 -15.82
C PHE A 456 -3.13 3.98 -16.25
N LEU A 457 -1.87 3.51 -16.36
CA LEU A 457 -0.75 4.36 -16.76
C LEU A 457 -0.37 4.15 -18.22
N PHE A 458 0.06 2.96 -18.61
CA PHE A 458 0.62 2.73 -19.95
C PHE A 458 -0.45 2.81 -21.05
N LEU A 459 -1.53 2.04 -20.93
CA LEU A 459 -2.60 2.04 -21.93
C LEU A 459 -3.21 3.44 -22.08
N ASN A 460 -3.60 4.07 -20.97
CA ASN A 460 -4.17 5.42 -21.00
C ASN A 460 -3.18 6.46 -21.54
N SER A 461 -1.88 6.39 -21.21
CA SER A 461 -0.88 7.32 -21.76
C SER A 461 -0.75 7.19 -23.28
N ILE A 462 -0.73 5.97 -23.81
CA ILE A 462 -0.71 5.72 -25.25
C ILE A 462 -1.96 6.30 -25.90
N LEU A 463 -3.14 6.02 -25.34
CA LEU A 463 -4.40 6.54 -25.84
C LEU A 463 -4.42 8.07 -25.85
N PHE A 464 -3.94 8.73 -24.79
CA PHE A 464 -3.86 10.19 -24.73
C PHE A 464 -2.91 10.79 -25.77
N VAL A 465 -1.78 10.15 -26.06
CA VAL A 465 -0.88 10.58 -27.14
C VAL A 465 -1.58 10.48 -28.50
N VAL A 466 -2.26 9.36 -28.78
CA VAL A 466 -3.01 9.17 -30.03
C VAL A 466 -4.13 10.21 -30.16
N ILE A 467 -4.85 10.46 -29.06
CA ILE A 467 -5.90 11.48 -28.99
C ILE A 467 -5.32 12.88 -29.26
N ALA A 468 -4.20 13.24 -28.64
CA ALA A 468 -3.54 14.53 -28.83
C ALA A 468 -3.08 14.74 -30.27
N ILE A 469 -2.48 13.72 -30.89
CA ILE A 469 -2.13 13.74 -32.32
C ILE A 469 -3.39 13.92 -33.17
N GLY A 470 -4.46 13.18 -32.90
CA GLY A 470 -5.73 13.30 -33.61
C GLY A 470 -6.33 14.71 -33.52
N GLN A 471 -6.31 15.33 -32.34
CA GLN A 471 -6.76 16.71 -32.13
C GLN A 471 -5.90 17.71 -32.89
N PHE A 472 -4.59 17.54 -32.90
CA PHE A 472 -3.67 18.37 -33.68
C PHE A 472 -3.94 18.26 -35.19
N LEU A 473 -4.17 17.05 -35.70
CA LEU A 473 -4.50 16.82 -37.12
C LEU A 473 -5.87 17.40 -37.50
N ILE A 474 -6.85 17.37 -36.60
CA ILE A 474 -8.15 18.05 -36.77
C ILE A 474 -7.92 19.55 -36.92
N PHE A 475 -7.14 20.16 -36.01
CA PHE A 475 -6.84 21.58 -36.05
C PHE A 475 -6.14 21.99 -37.36
N LEU A 476 -5.12 21.24 -37.79
CA LEU A 476 -4.45 21.48 -39.08
C LEU A 476 -5.43 21.39 -40.26
N SER A 477 -6.33 20.41 -40.24
CA SER A 477 -7.32 20.23 -41.31
C SER A 477 -8.31 21.40 -41.37
N ILE A 478 -8.74 21.92 -40.21
CA ILE A 478 -9.60 23.11 -40.14
C ILE A 478 -8.87 24.32 -40.72
N SER A 479 -7.63 24.58 -40.30
CA SER A 479 -6.84 25.72 -40.75
C SER A 479 -6.56 25.69 -42.25
N GLN A 480 -6.20 24.52 -42.81
CA GLN A 480 -5.95 24.36 -44.25
C GLN A 480 -7.18 24.57 -45.12
N HIS A 481 -8.36 24.24 -44.61
CA HIS A 481 -9.61 24.43 -45.35
C HIS A 481 -10.21 25.83 -45.15
N SER A 482 -9.74 26.59 -44.14
CA SER A 482 -10.23 27.93 -43.78
C SER A 482 -10.19 28.95 -44.93
N ASP A 483 -9.12 28.91 -45.74
CA ASP A 483 -8.91 29.84 -46.85
C ASP A 483 -9.76 29.54 -48.10
N LYS A 484 -10.30 28.32 -48.23
CA LYS A 484 -11.15 27.90 -49.36
C LYS A 484 -12.65 28.19 -49.15
N PHE A 485 -13.05 28.80 -48.03
CA PHE A 485 -14.46 28.99 -47.63
C PHE A 485 -15.14 30.27 -48.13
N LYS A 486 -14.45 31.12 -48.91
CA LYS A 486 -15.01 32.41 -49.34
C LYS A 486 -16.03 32.32 -50.48
N ASN A 487 -16.11 31.21 -51.23
CA ASN A 487 -17.06 31.07 -52.34
C ASN A 487 -17.94 29.79 -52.21
N GLU A 488 -19.27 30.03 -52.26
CA GLU A 488 -20.41 29.12 -52.52
C GLU A 488 -21.17 28.36 -51.39
N ASN A 489 -22.51 28.50 -51.49
CA ASN A 489 -23.70 27.62 -51.26
C ASN A 489 -23.77 26.60 -50.11
N GLN A 490 -25.00 26.20 -49.74
CA GLN A 490 -25.48 25.26 -48.68
C GLN A 490 -24.51 24.16 -48.15
N ALA A 491 -23.59 23.65 -48.97
CA ALA A 491 -22.50 22.77 -48.55
C ALA A 491 -21.52 23.45 -47.56
N SER A 492 -21.30 24.76 -47.67
CA SER A 492 -20.53 25.58 -46.73
C SER A 492 -21.19 25.66 -45.35
N ALA A 493 -22.53 25.78 -45.29
CA ALA A 493 -23.28 25.82 -44.02
C ALA A 493 -23.18 24.49 -43.24
N ARG A 494 -23.39 23.34 -43.90
CA ARG A 494 -23.20 22.02 -43.27
C ARG A 494 -21.75 21.79 -42.80
N ARG A 495 -20.78 22.33 -43.54
CA ARG A 495 -19.36 22.22 -43.20
C ARG A 495 -18.96 23.13 -42.03
N ALA A 496 -19.52 24.33 -41.96
CA ALA A 496 -19.37 25.23 -40.81
C ALA A 496 -19.97 24.64 -39.53
N ASP A 497 -21.12 23.96 -39.64
CA ASP A 497 -21.72 23.22 -38.52
C ASP A 497 -20.81 22.08 -38.05
N ASN A 498 -20.24 21.27 -38.96
CA ASN A 498 -19.30 20.21 -38.61
C ASN A 498 -18.04 20.74 -37.91
N ILE A 499 -17.49 21.87 -38.37
CA ILE A 499 -16.34 22.54 -37.73
C ILE A 499 -16.71 23.03 -36.32
N THR A 500 -17.88 23.66 -36.19
CA THR A 500 -18.37 24.16 -34.89
C THR A 500 -18.56 23.02 -33.89
N VAL A 501 -19.11 21.89 -34.34
CA VAL A 501 -19.27 20.70 -33.49
C VAL A 501 -17.91 20.10 -33.15
N ALA A 502 -16.97 20.05 -34.10
CA ALA A 502 -15.61 19.56 -33.84
C ALA A 502 -14.88 20.39 -32.78
N LEU A 503 -14.90 21.72 -32.89
CA LEU A 503 -14.28 22.61 -31.90
C LEU A 503 -14.86 22.40 -30.50
N LYS A 504 -16.18 22.24 -30.37
CA LYS A 504 -16.83 21.94 -29.09
C LYS A 504 -16.37 20.62 -28.50
N LEU A 505 -16.26 19.57 -29.33
CA LEU A 505 -15.78 18.26 -28.90
C LEU A 505 -14.27 18.29 -28.57
N SER A 506 -13.47 19.05 -29.30
CA SER A 506 -12.05 19.28 -29.02
C SER A 506 -11.81 19.92 -27.66
N VAL A 507 -12.66 20.88 -27.25
CA VAL A 507 -12.59 21.45 -25.88
C VAL A 507 -12.77 20.36 -24.82
N VAL A 508 -13.65 19.39 -25.06
CA VAL A 508 -13.88 18.33 -24.06
C VAL A 508 -12.75 17.30 -24.04
N VAL A 509 -12.21 16.98 -25.21
CA VAL A 509 -11.01 16.15 -25.28
C VAL A 509 -9.84 16.81 -24.56
N LEU A 510 -9.68 18.13 -24.75
CA LEU A 510 -8.61 18.89 -24.11
C LEU A 510 -8.81 19.01 -22.59
N SER A 511 -10.04 19.19 -22.09
CA SER A 511 -10.31 19.22 -20.65
C SER A 511 -9.98 17.87 -20.01
N ASN A 512 -10.30 16.77 -20.67
CA ASN A 512 -9.95 15.43 -20.19
C ASN A 512 -8.43 15.24 -20.16
N PHE A 513 -7.71 15.67 -21.21
CA PHE A 513 -6.25 15.63 -21.25
C PHE A 513 -5.61 16.45 -20.13
N ILE A 514 -6.09 17.68 -19.87
CA ILE A 514 -5.54 18.55 -18.82
C ILE A 514 -5.70 17.94 -17.43
N CYS A 515 -6.82 17.26 -17.16
CA CYS A 515 -7.04 16.63 -15.85
C CYS A 515 -6.21 15.34 -15.68
N TRP A 516 -6.04 14.55 -16.75
CA TRP A 516 -5.29 13.29 -16.68
C TRP A 516 -3.77 13.46 -16.83
N PHE A 517 -3.30 14.51 -17.51
CA PHE A 517 -1.89 14.74 -17.75
C PHE A 517 -1.04 14.79 -16.46
N PRO A 518 -1.40 15.57 -15.41
CA PRO A 518 -0.66 15.58 -14.15
C PRO A 518 -0.60 14.19 -13.49
N VAL A 519 -1.70 13.44 -13.60
CA VAL A 519 -1.82 12.11 -13.01
C VAL A 519 -0.90 11.12 -13.71
N CYS A 520 -0.86 11.13 -15.04
CA CYS A 520 0.08 10.31 -15.82
C CYS A 520 1.54 10.67 -15.53
N VAL A 521 1.88 11.97 -15.44
CA VAL A 521 3.25 12.41 -15.12
C VAL A 521 3.67 11.93 -13.73
N MET A 522 2.80 12.05 -12.73
CA MET A 522 3.07 11.54 -11.37
C MET A 522 3.22 10.03 -11.36
N GLY A 523 2.35 9.28 -12.05
CA GLY A 523 2.45 7.83 -12.13
C GLY A 523 3.74 7.35 -12.80
N ILE A 524 4.18 8.00 -13.88
CA ILE A 524 5.47 7.70 -14.52
C ILE A 524 6.63 7.97 -13.56
N ARG A 525 6.62 9.08 -12.83
CA ARG A 525 7.66 9.38 -11.82
C ARG A 525 7.69 8.35 -10.69
N THR A 526 6.54 7.85 -10.25
CA THR A 526 6.47 6.78 -9.24
C THR A 526 7.07 5.47 -9.73
N VAL A 527 6.99 5.17 -11.02
CA VAL A 527 7.61 3.98 -11.62
C VAL A 527 9.11 4.17 -11.87
N VAL A 528 9.54 5.34 -12.34
CA VAL A 528 10.92 5.58 -12.82
C VAL A 528 11.88 6.04 -11.72
N SER A 529 11.41 6.85 -10.77
CA SER A 529 12.27 7.61 -9.84
C SER A 529 12.02 7.31 -8.37
N ASP A 530 11.30 6.22 -8.05
CA ASP A 530 10.89 5.87 -6.68
C ASP A 530 10.20 7.02 -5.93
N TYR A 531 9.56 7.91 -6.69
CA TYR A 531 8.82 9.04 -6.16
C TYR A 531 7.47 8.59 -5.63
N GLU A 532 7.27 8.69 -4.32
CA GLU A 532 5.97 8.41 -3.71
C GLU A 532 5.10 9.68 -3.70
N VAL A 533 3.92 9.59 -4.30
CA VAL A 533 2.94 10.68 -4.28
C VAL A 533 2.44 10.86 -2.85
N THR A 534 2.51 12.09 -2.33
CA THR A 534 2.02 12.38 -0.99
C THR A 534 0.53 12.04 -0.86
N ARG A 535 0.15 11.61 0.35
CA ARG A 535 -1.24 11.37 0.73
C ARG A 535 -2.18 12.49 0.30
N GLN A 536 -1.81 13.73 0.62
CA GLN A 536 -2.68 14.88 0.39
C GLN A 536 -2.95 15.06 -1.11
N THR A 537 -1.92 14.91 -1.93
CA THR A 537 -2.04 14.93 -3.39
C THR A 537 -2.91 13.79 -3.89
N TYR A 538 -2.73 12.56 -3.40
CA TYR A 538 -3.55 11.41 -3.78
C TYR A 538 -5.04 11.63 -3.46
N ALA A 539 -5.34 12.21 -2.29
CA ALA A 539 -6.73 12.52 -1.89
C ALA A 539 -7.39 13.54 -2.83
N TRP A 540 -6.66 14.58 -3.25
CA TRP A 540 -7.16 15.56 -4.22
C TRP A 540 -7.39 14.96 -5.61
N ILE A 541 -6.52 14.04 -6.03
CA ILE A 541 -6.68 13.36 -7.32
C ILE A 541 -7.98 12.56 -7.33
N ILE A 542 -8.25 11.79 -6.28
CA ILE A 542 -9.46 10.97 -6.18
C ILE A 542 -10.72 11.82 -6.00
N ALA A 543 -10.69 12.80 -5.09
CA ALA A 543 -11.88 13.57 -4.76
C ALA A 543 -12.30 14.56 -5.87
N LEU A 544 -11.35 15.02 -6.69
CA LEU A 544 -11.59 16.10 -7.66
C LEU A 544 -11.04 15.79 -9.05
N VAL A 545 -9.74 15.56 -9.20
CA VAL A 545 -9.09 15.57 -10.53
C VAL A 545 -9.59 14.45 -11.46
N LEU A 546 -9.72 13.23 -10.95
CA LEU A 546 -10.22 12.09 -11.72
C LEU A 546 -11.71 12.27 -12.14
N PRO A 547 -12.63 12.58 -11.21
CA PRO A 547 -14.06 12.62 -11.53
C PRO A 547 -14.56 13.92 -12.19
N ILE A 548 -13.80 15.02 -12.15
CA ILE A 548 -14.29 16.32 -12.63
C ILE A 548 -14.70 16.29 -14.11
N ASN A 549 -14.03 15.50 -14.93
CA ASN A 549 -14.36 15.38 -16.36
C ASN A 549 -15.77 14.85 -16.56
N SER A 550 -16.18 13.84 -15.78
CA SER A 550 -17.52 13.27 -15.85
C SER A 550 -18.62 14.26 -15.47
N ALA A 551 -18.32 15.23 -14.60
CA ALA A 551 -19.23 16.32 -14.25
C ALA A 551 -19.26 17.46 -15.29
N LEU A 552 -18.11 17.77 -15.91
CA LEU A 552 -17.99 18.83 -16.92
C LEU A 552 -18.53 18.42 -18.29
N ASN A 553 -18.46 17.14 -18.63
CA ASN A 553 -18.90 16.61 -19.93
C ASN A 553 -20.33 17.05 -20.32
N PRO A 554 -21.38 16.85 -19.49
CA PRO A 554 -22.73 17.37 -19.76
C PRO A 554 -22.80 18.88 -20.01
N VAL A 555 -22.01 19.66 -19.25
CA VAL A 555 -21.96 21.12 -19.36
C VAL A 555 -21.39 21.53 -20.72
N LEU A 556 -20.37 20.82 -21.19
CA LEU A 556 -19.70 21.12 -22.45
C LEU A 556 -20.51 20.64 -23.68
N TYR A 557 -21.15 19.47 -23.60
CA TYR A 557 -21.86 18.88 -24.74
C TYR A 557 -23.32 19.33 -24.89
N THR A 558 -24.00 19.63 -23.78
CA THR A 558 -25.47 19.64 -23.75
C THR A 558 -26.05 20.99 -23.30
N LEU A 559 -25.43 21.71 -22.34
CA LEU A 559 -25.96 23.01 -21.88
C LEU A 559 -26.10 24.07 -22.98
N PRO A 560 -25.15 24.26 -23.91
CA PRO A 560 -25.32 25.22 -25.00
C PRO A 560 -26.49 24.87 -25.93
N ARG A 561 -26.79 23.57 -26.11
CA ARG A 561 -27.92 23.11 -26.94
C ARG A 561 -29.25 23.23 -26.21
N LEU A 562 -29.28 22.91 -24.92
CA LEU A 562 -30.44 23.09 -24.06
C LEU A 562 -30.83 24.57 -23.95
N SER A 563 -29.85 25.45 -23.72
CA SER A 563 -30.05 26.89 -23.66
C SER A 563 -30.66 27.41 -24.97
N LYS A 564 -30.08 27.03 -26.12
CA LYS A 564 -30.61 27.41 -27.44
C LYS A 564 -32.01 26.84 -27.70
N SER A 565 -32.25 25.58 -27.39
CA SER A 565 -33.57 24.95 -27.56
C SER A 565 -34.63 25.61 -26.67
N TRP A 566 -34.26 25.99 -25.45
CA TRP A 566 -35.15 26.69 -24.52
C TRP A 566 -35.42 28.14 -24.94
N THR A 567 -34.43 28.86 -25.47
CA THR A 567 -34.64 30.18 -26.07
C THR A 567 -35.52 30.11 -27.32
N ASP A 568 -35.31 29.11 -28.17
CA ASP A 568 -36.12 28.88 -29.38
C ASP A 568 -37.56 28.50 -29.02
N PHE A 569 -37.75 27.68 -27.99
CA PHE A 569 -39.06 27.34 -27.45
C PHE A 569 -39.78 28.57 -26.87
N LYS A 570 -39.08 29.39 -26.07
CA LYS A 570 -39.62 30.67 -25.58
C LYS A 570 -39.97 31.62 -26.72
N GLY A 571 -39.13 31.71 -27.74
CA GLY A 571 -39.36 32.50 -28.96
C GLY A 571 -40.63 32.05 -29.70
N ARG A 572 -40.79 30.74 -29.92
CA ARG A 572 -42.01 30.16 -30.53
C ARG A 572 -43.27 30.39 -29.70
N LYS A 573 -43.17 30.30 -28.38
CA LYS A 573 -44.29 30.57 -27.47
C LYS A 573 -44.68 32.05 -27.49
N SER A 574 -43.71 32.97 -27.58
CA SER A 574 -43.96 34.40 -27.72
C SER A 574 -44.55 34.79 -29.08
N SER A 575 -44.12 34.15 -30.18
CA SER A 575 -44.63 34.45 -31.53
C SER A 575 -46.01 33.85 -31.81
N GLN A 576 -46.35 32.73 -31.16
CA GLN A 576 -47.74 32.23 -31.12
C GLN A 576 -48.67 33.17 -30.36
N PHE A 577 -48.20 33.76 -29.24
CA PHE A 577 -48.98 34.71 -28.45
C PHE A 577 -49.19 36.07 -29.16
N SER A 578 -48.20 36.54 -29.91
CA SER A 578 -48.33 37.77 -30.71
C SER A 578 -49.21 37.58 -31.95
N ARG A 579 -49.24 36.39 -32.56
CA ARG A 579 -50.14 36.06 -33.68
C ARG A 579 -51.60 35.89 -33.28
N SER A 580 -51.89 35.61 -32.01
CA SER A 580 -53.27 35.54 -31.50
C SER A 580 -53.82 36.90 -31.03
N GLN A 581 -53.01 37.96 -31.02
CA GLN A 581 -53.40 39.31 -30.57
C GLN A 581 -53.53 40.34 -31.72
N ASN A 582 -53.15 39.99 -32.94
CA ASN A 582 -53.44 40.79 -34.14
C ASN A 582 -54.53 40.07 -34.95
N PRO A 583 -55.81 40.46 -34.81
CA PRO A 583 -56.91 39.90 -35.59
C PRO A 583 -56.86 40.26 -37.07
#